data_AF-A0A2S8NU76-F1
#
_entry.id   AF-A0A2S8NU76-F1
#
_cell.length_a   1.000
_cell.length_b   1.000
_cell.length_c   1.000
_cell.angle_alpha   90.00
_cell.angle_beta   90.00
_cell.angle_gamma   90.00
#
_symmetry.space_group_name_H-M   'P 1'
#
loop_
_entity.id
_entity.type
_entity.pdbx_description
1 polymer ?
#
loop_
_entity_poly.entity_id
_entity_poly.type
_entity_poly.pdbx_seq_one_letter_code
_entity_poly.pdbx_strand_id
1 'polypeptide(L)'
;MNEIKNQLTTQDTLIETKNHEIKKAQAKIKTLEDQLKMKEENLETLQKEIHNKEELLKTKEKELEETKNMSAQTKNNLTSEIETLKEDINQKQIHFDIQLLLKDEHIQTLEEHNLHLQQELTTKQEETKSLRTQHEKTLAEIQKQIEHYQTQVTELEQEAEALKQKIAANNDKAEQLKADLTNKQTQINEVNLELGKLQTQKASIEQEISTLNQTYDEWLNKCEIKANQKTYSNYHGYKRDTDEPICKDTAVYYSPVPFQVEATINLEIPSETMQEYRRNQKWTDENKTTFTSMKTQLNGQDVYYIRFYFYKNKIEKINIKNNASLHNKTSLNSVNIRSVLMNFDHPVSETPPPQILNENSLQFLENKKKELKTLSTQLETVKEALNQTQEEMNALIQQTTPDNSLELEVQNKEKHIKDLKKEMDELTLKEQGFQTQIKSLEIENQNLKTKYDHDLKQVIHELEETKKENAQLE
;
A
#
# COMPACT_ATOMS: atom_id res chain seq x y z
N MET A 1 -71.23 -208.57 -80.97
CA MET A 1 -72.19 -207.43 -80.99
C MET A 1 -72.23 -206.65 -79.67
N ASN A 2 -71.76 -207.19 -78.52
CA ASN A 2 -71.67 -206.46 -77.23
C ASN A 2 -70.48 -205.48 -77.10
N GLU A 3 -69.53 -205.47 -78.03
CA GLU A 3 -68.26 -204.73 -77.89
C GLU A 3 -68.32 -203.29 -78.43
N ILE A 4 -69.17 -203.03 -79.43
CA ILE A 4 -69.37 -201.69 -80.02
C ILE A 4 -70.15 -200.77 -79.06
N LYS A 5 -71.03 -201.34 -78.21
CA LYS A 5 -71.85 -200.56 -77.29
C LYS A 5 -71.03 -199.89 -76.19
N ASN A 6 -69.95 -200.54 -75.72
CA ASN A 6 -69.06 -200.00 -74.69
C ASN A 6 -68.14 -198.87 -75.20
N GLN A 7 -67.74 -198.89 -76.48
CA GLN A 7 -66.90 -197.82 -77.05
C GLN A 7 -67.65 -196.51 -77.22
N LEU A 8 -68.94 -196.55 -77.59
CA LEU A 8 -69.79 -195.35 -77.67
C LEU A 8 -69.98 -194.68 -76.30
N THR A 9 -70.18 -195.47 -75.24
CA THR A 9 -70.35 -194.90 -73.88
C THR A 9 -69.08 -194.21 -73.37
N THR A 10 -67.91 -194.67 -73.82
CA THR A 10 -66.60 -194.10 -73.45
C THR A 10 -66.31 -192.80 -74.22
N GLN A 11 -66.78 -192.68 -75.47
CA GLN A 11 -66.67 -191.44 -76.23
C GLN A 11 -67.58 -190.33 -75.71
N ASP A 12 -68.81 -190.66 -75.30
CA ASP A 12 -69.74 -189.69 -74.72
C ASP A 12 -69.19 -189.09 -73.41
N THR A 13 -68.58 -189.92 -72.56
CA THR A 13 -67.93 -189.44 -71.31
C THR A 13 -66.72 -188.54 -71.60
N LEU A 14 -65.95 -188.81 -72.66
CA LEU A 14 -64.83 -187.96 -73.06
C LEU A 14 -65.29 -186.59 -73.60
N ILE A 15 -66.39 -186.57 -74.37
CA ILE A 15 -66.99 -185.33 -74.89
C ILE A 15 -67.56 -184.49 -73.75
N GLU A 16 -68.24 -185.09 -72.77
CA GLU A 16 -68.69 -184.36 -71.58
C GLU A 16 -67.53 -183.76 -70.79
N THR A 17 -66.43 -184.52 -70.62
CA THR A 17 -65.24 -184.03 -69.91
C THR A 17 -64.60 -182.85 -70.61
N LYS A 18 -64.41 -182.92 -71.93
CA LYS A 18 -63.88 -181.79 -72.72
C LYS A 18 -64.81 -180.58 -72.75
N ASN A 19 -66.13 -180.78 -72.81
CA ASN A 19 -67.09 -179.69 -72.70
C ASN A 19 -67.03 -179.02 -71.32
N HIS A 20 -66.76 -179.78 -70.26
CA HIS A 20 -66.55 -179.24 -68.92
C HIS A 20 -65.26 -178.42 -68.83
N GLU A 21 -64.15 -178.89 -69.44
CA GLU A 21 -62.90 -178.14 -69.53
C GLU A 21 -63.02 -176.86 -70.36
N ILE A 22 -63.75 -176.88 -71.48
CA ILE A 22 -64.03 -175.68 -72.30
C ILE A 22 -64.85 -174.67 -71.51
N LYS A 23 -65.90 -175.10 -70.79
CA LYS A 23 -66.65 -174.21 -69.88
C LYS A 23 -65.75 -173.59 -68.81
N LYS A 24 -64.81 -174.36 -68.25
CA LYS A 24 -63.85 -173.88 -67.25
C LYS A 24 -62.85 -172.88 -67.83
N ALA A 25 -62.37 -173.10 -69.06
CA ALA A 25 -61.51 -172.17 -69.78
C ALA A 25 -62.24 -170.88 -70.16
N GLN A 26 -63.49 -170.96 -70.64
CA GLN A 26 -64.33 -169.80 -70.93
C GLN A 26 -64.61 -168.95 -69.67
N ALA A 27 -64.88 -169.58 -68.53
CA ALA A 27 -65.01 -168.87 -67.26
C ALA A 27 -63.71 -168.15 -66.85
N LYS A 28 -62.55 -168.76 -67.10
CA LYS A 28 -61.24 -168.16 -66.81
C LYS A 28 -60.89 -167.00 -67.75
N ILE A 29 -61.22 -167.11 -69.04
CA ILE A 29 -61.09 -166.01 -70.01
C ILE A 29 -61.94 -164.83 -69.57
N LYS A 30 -63.21 -165.07 -69.22
CA LYS A 30 -64.11 -164.02 -68.73
C LYS A 30 -63.56 -163.33 -67.47
N THR A 31 -62.99 -164.10 -66.54
CA THR A 31 -62.37 -163.54 -65.32
C THR A 31 -61.14 -162.67 -65.65
N LEU A 32 -60.33 -163.05 -66.64
CA LEU A 32 -59.18 -162.26 -67.08
C LEU A 32 -59.59 -161.01 -67.85
N GLU A 33 -60.64 -161.08 -68.67
CA GLU A 33 -61.24 -159.93 -69.35
C GLU A 33 -61.77 -158.91 -68.33
N ASP A 34 -62.47 -159.36 -67.29
CA ASP A 34 -62.94 -158.50 -66.20
C ASP A 34 -61.76 -157.85 -65.43
N GLN A 35 -60.67 -158.59 -65.19
CA GLN A 35 -59.45 -158.05 -64.57
C GLN A 35 -58.72 -157.05 -65.46
N LEU A 36 -58.65 -157.29 -66.77
CA LEU A 36 -58.01 -156.38 -67.72
C LEU A 36 -58.79 -155.07 -67.78
N LYS A 37 -60.12 -155.15 -67.86
CA LYS A 37 -61.01 -154.00 -67.86
C LYS A 37 -60.87 -153.16 -66.59
N MET A 38 -60.83 -153.80 -65.40
CA MET A 38 -60.53 -153.06 -64.15
C MET A 38 -59.16 -152.38 -64.17
N LYS A 39 -58.14 -153.02 -64.75
CA LYS A 39 -56.80 -152.41 -64.85
C LYS A 39 -56.77 -151.23 -65.83
N GLU A 40 -57.48 -151.32 -66.94
CA GLU A 40 -57.66 -150.22 -67.88
C GLU A 40 -58.38 -149.04 -67.22
N GLU A 41 -59.48 -149.30 -66.50
CA GLU A 41 -60.22 -148.27 -65.73
C GLU A 41 -59.35 -147.64 -64.63
N ASN A 42 -58.53 -148.44 -63.92
CA ASN A 42 -57.58 -147.93 -62.93
C ASN A 42 -56.45 -147.09 -63.56
N LEU A 43 -55.93 -147.50 -64.72
CA LEU A 43 -54.89 -146.76 -65.44
C LEU A 43 -55.42 -145.41 -65.92
N GLU A 44 -56.66 -145.38 -66.44
CA GLU A 44 -57.32 -144.15 -66.87
C GLU A 44 -57.56 -143.21 -65.67
N THR A 45 -57.91 -143.76 -64.51
CA THR A 45 -58.07 -143.00 -63.25
C THR A 45 -56.74 -142.40 -62.79
N LEU A 46 -55.66 -143.18 -62.80
CA LEU A 46 -54.30 -142.71 -62.48
C LEU A 46 -53.81 -141.63 -63.45
N GLN A 47 -54.09 -141.77 -64.75
CA GLN A 47 -53.76 -140.74 -65.75
C GLN A 47 -54.50 -139.43 -65.48
N LYS A 48 -55.79 -139.48 -65.12
CA LYS A 48 -56.55 -138.29 -64.69
C LYS A 48 -55.98 -137.67 -63.40
N GLU A 49 -55.58 -138.48 -62.42
CA GLU A 49 -54.94 -137.97 -61.20
C GLU A 49 -53.58 -137.31 -61.47
N ILE A 50 -52.75 -137.90 -62.34
CA ILE A 50 -51.45 -137.33 -62.75
C ILE A 50 -51.70 -135.99 -63.44
N HIS A 51 -52.60 -135.94 -64.41
CA HIS A 51 -52.93 -134.70 -65.12
C HIS A 51 -53.44 -133.61 -64.16
N ASN A 52 -54.32 -133.96 -63.22
CA ASN A 52 -54.80 -133.02 -62.20
C ASN A 52 -53.67 -132.52 -61.29
N LYS A 53 -52.71 -133.38 -60.91
CA LYS A 53 -51.56 -132.98 -60.09
C LYS A 53 -50.57 -132.11 -60.88
N GLU A 54 -50.38 -132.36 -62.17
CA GLU A 54 -49.55 -131.54 -63.05
C GLU A 54 -50.15 -130.14 -63.23
N GLU A 55 -51.46 -130.03 -63.45
CA GLU A 55 -52.15 -128.74 -63.52
C GLU A 55 -52.11 -127.99 -62.17
N LEU A 56 -52.25 -128.71 -61.04
CA LEU A 56 -52.10 -128.12 -59.70
C LEU A 56 -50.67 -127.63 -59.45
N LEU A 57 -49.66 -128.41 -59.85
CA LEU A 57 -48.25 -128.04 -59.73
C LEU A 57 -47.95 -126.79 -60.55
N LYS A 58 -48.40 -126.74 -61.80
CA LYS A 58 -48.24 -125.58 -62.69
C LYS A 58 -48.91 -124.32 -62.11
N THR A 59 -50.06 -124.48 -61.48
CA THR A 59 -50.74 -123.40 -60.74
C THR A 59 -49.90 -122.93 -59.55
N LYS A 60 -49.37 -123.87 -58.75
CA LYS A 60 -48.50 -123.56 -57.59
C LYS A 60 -47.17 -122.92 -58.00
N GLU A 61 -46.57 -123.34 -59.10
CA GLU A 61 -45.36 -122.74 -59.66
C GLU A 61 -45.63 -121.29 -60.11
N LYS A 62 -46.79 -121.04 -60.73
CA LYS A 62 -47.21 -119.69 -61.09
C LYS A 62 -47.44 -118.80 -59.86
N GLU A 63 -48.17 -119.29 -58.85
CA GLU A 63 -48.39 -118.58 -57.57
C GLU A 63 -47.06 -118.26 -56.86
N LEU A 64 -46.08 -119.18 -56.91
CA LEU A 64 -44.76 -118.98 -56.33
C LEU A 64 -43.97 -117.90 -57.08
N GLU A 65 -44.00 -117.91 -58.42
CA GLU A 65 -43.32 -116.90 -59.23
C GLU A 65 -43.97 -115.51 -59.06
N GLU A 66 -45.30 -115.43 -58.96
CA GLU A 66 -46.00 -114.20 -58.60
C GLU A 66 -45.59 -113.69 -57.20
N THR A 67 -45.50 -114.58 -56.21
CA THR A 67 -45.04 -114.23 -54.85
C THR A 67 -43.59 -113.74 -54.84
N LYS A 68 -42.71 -114.39 -55.62
CA LYS A 68 -41.31 -114.00 -55.76
C LYS A 68 -41.16 -112.63 -56.43
N ASN A 69 -41.95 -112.35 -57.47
CA ASN A 69 -41.98 -111.04 -58.12
C ASN A 69 -42.49 -109.94 -57.18
N MET A 70 -43.56 -110.19 -56.42
CA MET A 70 -44.06 -109.27 -55.40
C MET A 70 -43.03 -109.01 -54.29
N SER A 71 -42.31 -110.04 -53.84
CA SER A 71 -41.24 -109.91 -52.86
C SER A 71 -40.06 -109.09 -53.40
N ALA A 72 -39.65 -109.32 -54.65
CA ALA A 72 -38.61 -108.54 -55.32
C ALA A 72 -39.01 -107.07 -55.47
N GLN A 73 -40.25 -106.79 -55.87
CA GLN A 73 -40.78 -105.43 -55.96
C GLN A 73 -40.80 -104.74 -54.59
N THR A 74 -41.27 -105.43 -53.54
CA THR A 74 -41.28 -104.92 -52.16
C THR A 74 -39.88 -104.59 -51.68
N LYS A 75 -38.90 -105.46 -51.96
CA LYS A 75 -37.48 -105.22 -51.63
C LYS A 75 -36.94 -103.97 -52.32
N ASN A 76 -37.24 -103.77 -53.61
CA ASN A 76 -36.80 -102.60 -54.35
C ASN A 76 -37.44 -101.31 -53.79
N ASN A 77 -38.73 -101.34 -53.49
CA ASN A 77 -39.43 -100.20 -52.88
C ASN A 77 -38.84 -99.83 -51.51
N LEU A 78 -38.64 -100.82 -50.63
CA LEU A 78 -38.01 -100.60 -49.32
C LEU A 78 -36.57 -100.08 -49.46
N THR A 79 -35.81 -100.54 -50.45
CA THR A 79 -34.45 -100.05 -50.70
C THR A 79 -34.45 -98.58 -51.07
N SER A 80 -35.34 -98.18 -51.99
CA SER A 80 -35.52 -96.77 -52.39
C SER A 80 -35.99 -95.89 -51.23
N GLU A 81 -36.91 -96.39 -50.39
CA GLU A 81 -37.36 -95.69 -49.19
C GLU A 81 -36.23 -95.52 -48.17
N ILE A 82 -35.42 -96.56 -47.94
CA ILE A 82 -34.23 -96.48 -47.08
C ILE A 82 -33.21 -95.47 -47.61
N GLU A 83 -32.95 -95.45 -48.93
CA GLU A 83 -32.05 -94.46 -49.54
C GLU A 83 -32.57 -93.04 -49.39
N THR A 84 -33.87 -92.83 -49.60
CA THR A 84 -34.52 -91.51 -49.41
C THR A 84 -34.45 -91.07 -47.95
N LEU A 85 -34.72 -91.97 -47.00
CA LEU A 85 -34.63 -91.67 -45.57
C LEU A 85 -33.19 -91.39 -45.12
N LYS A 86 -32.20 -92.10 -45.67
CA LYS A 86 -30.78 -91.82 -45.40
C LYS A 86 -30.39 -90.43 -45.89
N GLU A 87 -30.82 -90.05 -47.09
CA GLU A 87 -30.55 -88.72 -47.63
C GLU A 87 -31.23 -87.62 -46.81
N ASP A 88 -32.50 -87.80 -46.42
CA ASP A 88 -33.22 -86.85 -45.55
C ASP A 88 -32.55 -86.70 -44.17
N ILE A 89 -32.10 -87.81 -43.56
CA ILE A 89 -31.35 -87.78 -42.30
C ILE A 89 -30.02 -87.03 -42.49
N ASN A 90 -29.28 -87.31 -43.56
CA ASN A 90 -28.01 -86.66 -43.84
C ASN A 90 -28.17 -85.15 -44.07
N GLN A 91 -29.19 -84.73 -44.82
CA GLN A 91 -29.50 -83.32 -45.02
C GLN A 91 -29.88 -82.62 -43.72
N LYS A 92 -30.68 -83.26 -42.85
CA LYS A 92 -31.00 -82.72 -41.53
C LYS A 92 -29.76 -82.59 -40.65
N GLN A 93 -28.88 -83.58 -40.67
CA GLN A 93 -27.62 -83.53 -39.91
C GLN A 93 -26.74 -82.36 -40.36
N ILE A 94 -26.52 -82.21 -41.68
CA ILE A 94 -25.78 -81.07 -42.23
C ILE A 94 -26.44 -79.74 -41.85
N HIS A 95 -27.77 -79.68 -41.86
CA HIS A 95 -28.49 -78.46 -41.46
C HIS A 95 -28.26 -78.10 -39.99
N PHE A 96 -28.32 -79.07 -39.08
CA PHE A 96 -28.02 -78.85 -37.65
C PHE A 96 -26.55 -78.46 -37.44
N ASP A 97 -25.60 -79.13 -38.09
CA ASP A 97 -24.17 -78.81 -38.00
C ASP A 97 -23.90 -77.37 -38.45
N ILE A 98 -24.53 -76.91 -39.54
CA ILE A 98 -24.42 -75.52 -40.02
C ILE A 98 -25.02 -74.54 -39.00
N GLN A 99 -26.18 -74.85 -38.42
CA GLN A 99 -26.81 -73.98 -37.42
C GLN A 99 -25.93 -73.84 -36.17
N LEU A 100 -25.35 -74.93 -35.69
CA LEU A 100 -24.41 -74.94 -34.55
C LEU A 100 -23.20 -74.06 -34.84
N LEU A 101 -22.56 -74.23 -36.00
CA LEU A 101 -21.40 -73.40 -36.40
C LEU A 101 -21.73 -71.90 -36.44
N LEU A 102 -22.89 -71.53 -36.99
CA LEU A 102 -23.33 -70.13 -37.03
C LEU A 102 -23.61 -69.57 -35.63
N LYS A 103 -24.16 -70.39 -34.73
CA LYS A 103 -24.42 -70.00 -33.34
C LYS A 103 -23.12 -69.86 -32.53
N ASP A 104 -22.15 -70.75 -32.72
CA ASP A 104 -20.82 -70.65 -32.13
C ASP A 104 -20.08 -69.38 -32.57
N GLU A 105 -20.12 -69.07 -33.87
CA GLU A 105 -19.53 -67.83 -34.40
C GLU A 105 -20.21 -66.58 -33.81
N HIS A 106 -21.53 -66.60 -33.66
CA HIS A 106 -22.27 -65.51 -33.03
C HIS A 106 -21.93 -65.34 -31.55
N ILE A 107 -21.83 -66.45 -30.80
CA ILE A 107 -21.38 -66.45 -29.39
C ILE A 107 -19.98 -65.83 -29.28
N GLN A 108 -19.03 -66.25 -30.13
CA GLN A 108 -17.68 -65.69 -30.13
C GLN A 108 -17.70 -64.18 -30.39
N THR A 109 -18.49 -63.72 -31.36
CA THR A 109 -18.64 -62.30 -31.68
C THR A 109 -19.19 -61.50 -30.49
N LEU A 110 -20.20 -62.05 -29.79
CA LEU A 110 -20.78 -61.41 -28.60
C LEU A 110 -19.79 -61.36 -27.41
N GLU A 111 -18.98 -62.41 -27.23
CA GLU A 111 -17.92 -62.43 -26.22
C GLU A 111 -16.83 -61.39 -26.49
N GLU A 112 -16.40 -61.27 -27.74
CA GLU A 112 -15.45 -60.23 -28.18
C GLU A 112 -16.03 -58.82 -27.99
N HIS A 113 -17.30 -58.60 -28.33
CA HIS A 113 -17.98 -57.32 -28.14
C HIS A 113 -18.09 -56.95 -26.65
N ASN A 114 -18.46 -57.90 -25.78
CA ASN A 114 -18.51 -57.68 -24.33
C ASN A 114 -17.14 -57.28 -23.77
N LEU A 115 -16.08 -57.99 -24.16
CA LEU A 115 -14.71 -57.67 -23.76
C LEU A 115 -14.31 -56.26 -24.22
N HIS A 116 -14.64 -55.90 -25.46
CA HIS A 116 -14.35 -54.57 -26.01
C HIS A 116 -15.05 -53.45 -25.22
N LEU A 117 -16.35 -53.60 -24.93
CA LEU A 117 -17.10 -52.62 -24.14
C LEU A 117 -16.52 -52.44 -22.72
N GLN A 118 -16.10 -53.52 -22.08
CA GLN A 118 -15.46 -53.45 -20.76
C GLN A 118 -14.12 -52.68 -20.79
N GLN A 119 -13.31 -52.94 -21.82
CA GLN A 119 -12.04 -52.24 -22.02
C GLN A 119 -12.24 -50.75 -22.32
N GLU A 120 -13.22 -50.42 -23.17
CA GLU A 120 -13.53 -49.04 -23.52
C GLU A 120 -14.04 -48.25 -22.30
N LEU A 121 -14.96 -48.84 -21.51
CA LEU A 121 -15.41 -48.25 -20.25
C LEU A 121 -14.24 -47.97 -19.31
N THR A 122 -13.38 -48.95 -19.09
CA THR A 122 -12.22 -48.82 -18.18
C THR A 122 -11.28 -47.72 -18.64
N THR A 123 -10.99 -47.67 -19.95
CA THR A 123 -10.11 -46.66 -20.55
C THR A 123 -10.71 -45.26 -20.38
N LYS A 124 -12.00 -45.08 -20.72
CA LYS A 124 -12.68 -43.79 -20.59
C LYS A 124 -12.75 -43.31 -19.15
N GLN A 125 -13.02 -44.21 -18.20
CA GLN A 125 -13.04 -43.87 -16.78
C GLN A 125 -11.68 -43.37 -16.28
N GLU A 126 -10.58 -44.00 -16.70
CA GLU A 126 -9.24 -43.59 -16.29
C GLU A 126 -8.83 -42.26 -16.94
N GLU A 127 -9.19 -42.03 -18.21
CA GLU A 127 -9.01 -40.74 -18.90
C GLU A 127 -9.73 -39.60 -18.14
N THR A 128 -11.03 -39.77 -17.84
CA THR A 128 -11.82 -38.76 -17.11
C THR A 128 -11.27 -38.51 -15.70
N LYS A 129 -10.85 -39.57 -14.99
CA LYS A 129 -10.28 -39.46 -13.64
C LYS A 129 -8.92 -38.77 -13.64
N SER A 130 -8.06 -39.07 -14.61
CA SER A 130 -6.75 -38.41 -14.79
C SER A 130 -6.94 -36.91 -15.04
N LEU A 131 -7.82 -36.55 -15.96
CA LEU A 131 -8.13 -35.15 -16.27
C LEU A 131 -8.72 -34.42 -15.05
N ARG A 132 -9.63 -35.06 -14.31
CA ARG A 132 -10.18 -34.50 -13.06
C ARG A 132 -9.09 -34.24 -12.03
N THR A 133 -8.18 -35.20 -11.83
CA THR A 133 -7.05 -35.07 -10.89
C THR A 133 -6.14 -33.90 -11.28
N GLN A 134 -5.88 -33.71 -12.58
CA GLN A 134 -5.12 -32.57 -13.08
C GLN A 134 -5.83 -31.23 -12.80
N HIS A 135 -7.15 -31.16 -13.03
CA HIS A 135 -7.95 -29.98 -12.71
C HIS A 135 -7.99 -29.69 -11.20
N GLU A 136 -8.14 -30.70 -10.35
CA GLU A 136 -8.09 -30.58 -8.88
C GLU A 136 -6.74 -30.02 -8.41
N LYS A 137 -5.63 -30.50 -8.96
CA LYS A 137 -4.29 -29.98 -8.65
C LYS A 137 -4.12 -28.52 -9.07
N THR A 138 -4.62 -28.17 -10.26
CA THR A 138 -4.56 -26.80 -10.78
C THR A 138 -5.43 -25.85 -9.94
N LEU A 139 -6.61 -26.32 -9.52
CA LEU A 139 -7.51 -25.60 -8.63
C LEU A 139 -6.84 -25.28 -7.28
N ALA A 140 -6.19 -26.28 -6.66
CA ALA A 140 -5.49 -26.09 -5.39
C ALA A 140 -4.33 -25.06 -5.49
N GLU A 141 -3.64 -25.01 -6.63
CA GLU A 141 -2.57 -24.03 -6.86
C GLU A 141 -3.13 -22.61 -7.06
N ILE A 142 -4.22 -22.47 -7.80
CA ILE A 142 -4.93 -21.18 -7.96
C ILE A 142 -5.38 -20.66 -6.60
N GLN A 143 -5.95 -21.52 -5.76
CA GLN A 143 -6.41 -21.16 -4.41
C GLN A 143 -5.26 -20.65 -3.53
N LYS A 144 -4.11 -21.34 -3.53
CA LYS A 144 -2.91 -20.86 -2.83
C LYS A 144 -2.42 -19.51 -3.34
N GLN A 145 -2.46 -19.29 -4.66
CA GLN A 145 -2.04 -18.02 -5.24
C GLN A 145 -2.99 -16.87 -4.85
N ILE A 146 -4.30 -17.14 -4.81
CA ILE A 146 -5.30 -16.19 -4.30
C ILE A 146 -5.03 -15.85 -2.82
N GLU A 147 -4.84 -16.84 -1.95
CA GLU A 147 -4.53 -16.62 -0.52
C GLU A 147 -3.24 -15.80 -0.32
N HIS A 148 -2.22 -16.07 -1.13
CA HIS A 148 -0.98 -15.32 -1.11
C HIS A 148 -1.18 -13.84 -1.49
N TYR A 149 -1.94 -13.57 -2.55
CA TYR A 149 -2.25 -12.20 -2.97
C TYR A 149 -3.14 -11.47 -1.95
N GLN A 150 -4.10 -12.15 -1.32
CA GLN A 150 -4.90 -11.58 -0.22
C GLN A 150 -4.03 -11.11 0.95
N THR A 151 -3.02 -11.92 1.31
CA THR A 151 -2.08 -11.59 2.38
C THR A 151 -1.26 -10.35 2.01
N GLN A 152 -0.66 -10.32 0.82
CA GLN A 152 0.12 -9.16 0.34
C GLN A 152 -0.72 -7.88 0.26
N VAL A 153 -1.95 -7.95 -0.23
CA VAL A 153 -2.87 -6.81 -0.29
C VAL A 153 -3.13 -6.26 1.11
N THR A 154 -3.38 -7.13 2.10
CA THR A 154 -3.64 -6.72 3.48
C THR A 154 -2.43 -6.02 4.10
N GLU A 155 -1.23 -6.56 3.90
CA GLU A 155 0.03 -5.96 4.39
C GLU A 155 0.27 -4.58 3.76
N LEU A 156 0.13 -4.47 2.44
CA LEU A 156 0.30 -3.20 1.73
C LEU A 156 -0.75 -2.15 2.13
N GLU A 157 -1.99 -2.55 2.39
CA GLU A 157 -3.04 -1.66 2.88
C GLU A 157 -2.69 -1.10 4.27
N GLN A 158 -2.19 -1.94 5.17
CA GLN A 158 -1.72 -1.51 6.49
C GLN A 158 -0.52 -0.56 6.41
N GLU A 159 0.46 -0.86 5.55
CA GLU A 159 1.62 0.01 5.33
C GLU A 159 1.21 1.36 4.73
N ALA A 160 0.32 1.37 3.74
CA ALA A 160 -0.17 2.60 3.12
C ALA A 160 -0.94 3.47 4.13
N GLU A 161 -1.75 2.86 4.99
CA GLU A 161 -2.47 3.58 6.05
C GLU A 161 -1.51 4.17 7.10
N ALA A 162 -0.49 3.42 7.51
CA ALA A 162 0.53 3.92 8.43
C ALA A 162 1.33 5.11 7.82
N LEU A 163 1.60 5.07 6.51
CA LEU A 163 2.23 6.19 5.81
C LEU A 163 1.31 7.41 5.74
N LYS A 164 0.01 7.24 5.45
CA LYS A 164 -0.98 8.33 5.48
C LYS A 164 -1.06 9.01 6.83
N GLN A 165 -1.03 8.24 7.93
CA GLN A 165 -1.00 8.80 9.28
C GLN A 165 0.28 9.59 9.55
N LYS A 166 1.45 9.12 9.08
CA LYS A 166 2.70 9.88 9.17
C LYS A 166 2.65 11.18 8.37
N ILE A 167 2.09 11.16 7.17
CA ILE A 167 1.90 12.36 6.34
C ILE A 167 1.01 13.37 7.07
N ALA A 168 -0.13 12.93 7.63
CA ALA A 168 -1.02 13.79 8.40
C ALA A 168 -0.31 14.43 9.60
N ALA A 169 0.43 13.65 10.39
CA ALA A 169 1.20 14.16 11.51
C ALA A 169 2.30 15.15 11.08
N ASN A 170 2.97 14.90 9.96
CA ASN A 170 3.96 15.82 9.39
C ASN A 170 3.32 17.13 8.92
N ASN A 171 2.14 17.06 8.29
CA ASN A 171 1.40 18.24 7.85
C ASN A 171 0.91 19.08 9.04
N ASP A 172 0.40 18.46 10.09
CA ASP A 172 0.02 19.14 11.34
C ASP A 172 1.23 19.86 11.97
N LYS A 173 2.38 19.17 12.02
CA LYS A 173 3.64 19.77 12.50
C LYS A 173 4.11 20.93 11.62
N ALA A 174 3.95 20.83 10.31
CA ALA A 174 4.31 21.89 9.36
C ALA A 174 3.43 23.14 9.54
N GLU A 175 2.12 22.98 9.72
CA GLU A 175 1.21 24.09 10.02
C GLU A 175 1.53 24.72 11.39
N GLN A 176 1.86 23.91 12.40
CA GLN A 176 2.31 24.43 13.69
C GLN A 176 3.61 25.25 13.56
N LEU A 177 4.62 24.73 12.86
CA LEU A 177 5.88 25.45 12.60
C LEU A 177 5.64 26.78 11.84
N LYS A 178 4.71 26.80 10.90
CA LYS A 178 4.33 28.00 10.14
C LYS A 178 3.64 29.04 11.03
N ALA A 179 2.78 28.60 11.95
CA ALA A 179 2.18 29.48 12.94
C ALA A 179 3.25 30.06 13.90
N ASP A 180 4.17 29.23 14.38
CA ASP A 180 5.27 29.65 15.25
C ASP A 180 6.20 30.66 14.55
N LEU A 181 6.56 30.41 13.29
CA LEU A 181 7.33 31.35 12.47
C LEU A 181 6.61 32.69 12.30
N THR A 182 5.30 32.67 12.05
CA THR A 182 4.48 33.90 11.93
C THR A 182 4.48 34.68 13.24
N ASN A 183 4.31 34.00 14.38
CA ASN A 183 4.35 34.62 15.70
C ASN A 183 5.73 35.22 16.01
N LYS A 184 6.83 34.50 15.71
CA LYS A 184 8.19 35.01 15.87
C LYS A 184 8.46 36.23 15.00
N GLN A 185 7.98 36.23 13.76
CA GLN A 185 8.10 37.40 12.88
C GLN A 185 7.35 38.62 13.44
N THR A 186 6.17 38.43 14.04
CA THR A 186 5.44 39.52 14.72
C THR A 186 6.22 40.04 15.92
N GLN A 187 6.79 39.16 16.76
CA GLN A 187 7.63 39.56 17.90
C GLN A 187 8.85 40.38 17.45
N ILE A 188 9.54 39.96 16.39
CA ILE A 188 10.66 40.72 15.80
C ILE A 188 10.22 42.11 15.35
N ASN A 189 9.05 42.23 14.72
CA ASN A 189 8.53 43.52 14.27
C ASN A 189 8.21 44.45 15.45
N GLU A 190 7.65 43.93 16.55
CA GLU A 190 7.37 44.68 17.77
C GLU A 190 8.65 45.18 18.44
N VAL A 191 9.64 44.28 18.61
CA VAL A 191 10.95 44.61 19.19
C VAL A 191 11.68 45.67 18.34
N ASN A 192 11.65 45.54 17.01
CA ASN A 192 12.24 46.54 16.12
C ASN A 192 11.57 47.91 16.22
N LEU A 193 10.24 47.95 16.42
CA LEU A 193 9.51 49.20 16.63
C LEU A 193 9.92 49.87 17.94
N GLU A 194 10.08 49.11 19.02
CA GLU A 194 10.57 49.60 20.31
C GLU A 194 12.01 50.10 20.21
N LEU A 195 12.89 49.34 19.53
CA LEU A 195 14.28 49.71 19.30
C LEU A 195 14.39 51.03 18.52
N GLY A 196 13.57 51.23 17.48
CA GLY A 196 13.51 52.49 16.74
C GLY A 196 13.04 53.68 17.58
N LYS A 197 12.06 53.48 18.48
CA LYS A 197 11.61 54.52 19.42
C LYS A 197 12.71 54.91 20.39
N LEU A 198 13.38 53.93 21.00
CA LEU A 198 14.49 54.17 21.95
C LEU A 198 15.69 54.85 21.27
N GLN A 199 16.03 54.46 20.04
CA GLN A 199 17.08 55.12 19.25
C GLN A 199 16.76 56.59 18.96
N THR A 200 15.50 56.89 18.61
CA THR A 200 15.06 58.27 18.38
C THR A 200 15.14 59.10 19.66
N GLN A 201 14.70 58.54 20.79
CA GLN A 201 14.80 59.19 22.10
C GLN A 201 16.26 59.44 22.50
N LYS A 202 17.13 58.45 22.31
CA LYS A 202 18.57 58.57 22.56
C LYS A 202 19.18 59.72 21.76
N ALA A 203 18.92 59.77 20.45
CA ALA A 203 19.42 60.83 19.58
C ALA A 203 18.94 62.22 20.01
N SER A 204 17.67 62.35 20.40
CA SER A 204 17.11 63.61 20.94
C SER A 204 17.85 64.06 22.21
N ILE A 205 18.07 63.15 23.16
CA ILE A 205 18.79 63.48 24.40
C ILE A 205 20.27 63.81 24.13
N GLU A 206 20.92 63.09 23.23
CA GLU A 206 22.30 63.40 22.81
C GLU A 206 22.40 64.82 22.20
N GLN A 207 21.42 65.21 21.38
CA GLN A 207 21.35 66.55 20.81
C GLN A 207 21.08 67.63 21.88
N GLU A 208 20.18 67.37 22.83
CA GLU A 208 19.95 68.26 23.99
C GLU A 208 21.22 68.44 24.81
N ILE A 209 21.92 67.35 25.14
CA ILE A 209 23.20 67.37 25.87
C ILE A 209 24.26 68.18 25.10
N SER A 210 24.39 67.96 23.79
CA SER A 210 25.36 68.68 22.95
C SER A 210 25.08 70.19 22.95
N THR A 211 23.81 70.59 22.82
CA THR A 211 23.40 72.00 22.82
C THR A 211 23.68 72.67 24.17
N LEU A 212 23.39 71.97 25.26
CA LEU A 212 23.66 72.44 26.63
C LEU A 212 25.16 72.59 26.91
N ASN A 213 25.98 71.61 26.53
CA ASN A 213 27.44 71.68 26.67
C ASN A 213 28.01 72.87 25.88
N GLN A 214 27.64 73.01 24.61
CA GLN A 214 28.12 74.10 23.76
C GLN A 214 27.82 75.47 24.37
N THR A 215 26.60 75.67 24.88
CA THR A 215 26.19 76.94 25.51
C THR A 215 27.08 77.30 26.71
N TYR A 216 27.49 76.30 27.51
CA TYR A 216 28.33 76.50 28.68
C TYR A 216 29.79 76.78 28.29
N ASP A 217 30.33 76.02 27.32
CA ASP A 217 31.68 76.23 26.79
C ASP A 217 31.81 77.61 26.13
N GLU A 218 30.79 78.07 25.40
CA GLU A 218 30.74 79.42 24.82
C GLU A 218 30.77 80.51 25.89
N TRP A 219 30.13 80.33 27.05
CA TRP A 219 30.24 81.30 28.14
C TRP A 219 31.63 81.30 28.78
N LEU A 220 32.20 80.12 29.02
CA LEU A 220 33.54 80.00 29.59
C LEU A 220 34.58 80.70 28.70
N ASN A 221 34.41 80.59 27.38
CA ASN A 221 35.26 81.26 26.39
C ASN A 221 34.98 82.78 26.25
N LYS A 222 33.85 83.27 26.75
CA LYS A 222 33.44 84.68 26.72
C LYS A 222 33.94 85.50 27.91
N CYS A 223 34.64 84.93 28.91
CA CYS A 223 35.23 85.71 30.01
C CYS A 223 36.00 86.92 29.46
N GLU A 224 35.41 88.11 29.61
CA GLU A 224 35.77 89.30 28.84
C GLU A 224 37.11 89.90 29.31
N ILE A 225 37.49 89.64 30.56
CA ILE A 225 38.72 90.12 31.17
C ILE A 225 39.65 88.93 31.36
N LYS A 226 40.80 88.96 30.69
CA LYS A 226 41.81 87.90 30.81
C LYS A 226 42.58 88.02 32.13
N ALA A 227 43.15 86.90 32.58
CA ALA A 227 44.11 86.90 33.67
C ALA A 227 45.24 87.91 33.39
N ASN A 228 45.59 88.70 34.40
CA ASN A 228 46.57 89.77 34.39
C ASN A 228 46.26 90.93 33.43
N GLN A 229 45.03 91.02 32.93
CA GLN A 229 44.58 92.17 32.18
C GLN A 229 44.22 93.30 33.17
N LYS A 230 44.95 94.40 33.02
CA LYS A 230 44.75 95.62 33.78
C LYS A 230 43.48 96.33 33.33
N THR A 231 42.47 96.41 34.19
CA THR A 231 41.28 97.23 33.98
C THR A 231 41.39 98.53 34.77
N TYR A 232 40.96 99.62 34.14
CA TYR A 232 41.03 100.96 34.72
C TYR A 232 39.63 101.47 35.03
N SER A 233 39.46 101.92 36.26
CA SER A 233 38.30 102.69 36.68
C SER A 233 38.76 104.11 36.99
N ASN A 234 38.41 105.07 36.13
CA ASN A 234 38.77 106.48 36.28
C ASN A 234 37.70 107.22 37.07
N TYR A 235 38.10 108.04 38.05
CA TYR A 235 37.21 108.86 38.86
C TYR A 235 37.52 110.34 38.67
N HIS A 236 36.56 111.07 38.12
CA HIS A 236 36.59 112.53 38.00
C HIS A 236 35.37 113.11 38.71
N GLY A 237 35.41 113.14 40.04
CA GLY A 237 34.32 113.62 40.89
C GLY A 237 34.67 114.93 41.56
N TYR A 238 33.93 116.00 41.22
CA TYR A 238 34.02 117.31 41.89
C TYR A 238 33.69 117.21 43.38
N LYS A 239 34.44 117.97 44.21
CA LYS A 239 34.30 118.07 45.68
C LYS A 239 32.84 118.21 46.13
N ARG A 240 32.22 117.12 46.59
CA ARG A 240 31.11 117.13 47.54
C ARG A 240 31.55 116.35 48.77
N ASP A 241 31.35 116.92 49.95
CA ASP A 241 31.52 116.22 51.22
C ASP A 241 30.26 115.43 51.51
N THR A 242 30.13 114.25 50.87
CA THR A 242 29.06 113.28 51.15
C THR A 242 29.66 111.89 51.35
N ASP A 243 29.07 111.10 52.24
CA ASP A 243 29.44 109.69 52.52
C ASP A 243 28.95 108.71 51.43
N GLU A 244 28.56 109.21 50.26
CA GLU A 244 28.06 108.39 49.15
C GLU A 244 29.19 107.98 48.19
N PRO A 245 29.12 106.77 47.59
CA PRO A 245 30.13 106.34 46.62
C PRO A 245 30.11 107.24 45.38
N ILE A 246 31.30 107.70 44.95
CA ILE A 246 31.47 108.52 43.75
C ILE A 246 31.14 107.71 42.49
N CYS A 247 31.44 106.42 42.52
CA CYS A 247 31.09 105.48 41.46
C CYS A 247 30.69 104.16 42.08
N LYS A 248 29.42 103.77 41.90
CA LYS A 248 28.99 102.39 42.12
C LYS A 248 29.44 101.62 40.89
N ASP A 249 30.41 100.72 41.03
CA ASP A 249 30.66 99.79 39.94
C ASP A 249 29.37 98.97 39.72
N THR A 250 28.81 99.11 38.52
CA THR A 250 27.64 98.33 38.13
C THR A 250 28.06 96.93 37.73
N ALA A 251 29.34 96.68 37.43
CA ALA A 251 29.85 95.38 37.06
C ALA A 251 30.02 94.46 38.28
N VAL A 252 29.67 93.19 38.09
CA VAL A 252 30.04 92.09 38.98
C VAL A 252 30.91 91.16 38.16
N TYR A 253 32.09 90.86 38.67
CA TYR A 253 33.05 89.99 38.02
C TYR A 253 32.85 88.57 38.50
N TYR A 254 32.63 87.62 37.59
CA TYR A 254 32.38 86.20 37.86
C TYR A 254 33.52 85.33 37.34
N SER A 255 33.81 84.24 38.04
CA SER A 255 34.72 83.19 37.57
C SER A 255 34.25 81.82 38.07
N PRO A 256 34.45 80.74 37.31
CA PRO A 256 34.16 79.38 37.78
C PRO A 256 35.11 78.91 38.88
N VAL A 257 36.22 79.62 39.10
CA VAL A 257 37.24 79.28 40.11
C VAL A 257 37.49 80.46 41.06
N PRO A 258 37.96 80.23 42.30
CA PRO A 258 38.34 81.32 43.18
C PRO A 258 39.44 82.17 42.54
N PHE A 259 39.22 83.47 42.50
CA PHE A 259 40.17 84.45 41.97
C PHE A 259 40.44 85.59 42.97
N GLN A 260 41.49 86.36 42.71
CA GLN A 260 41.90 87.54 43.45
C GLN A 260 42.05 88.74 42.52
N VAL A 261 41.89 89.93 43.09
CA VAL A 261 42.04 91.20 42.39
C VAL A 261 43.01 92.08 43.15
N GLU A 262 44.18 92.33 42.57
CA GLU A 262 45.08 93.36 43.05
C GLU A 262 44.57 94.72 42.56
N ALA A 263 44.16 95.58 43.48
CA ALA A 263 43.76 96.95 43.21
C ALA A 263 44.90 97.89 43.59
N THR A 264 45.45 98.59 42.60
CA THR A 264 46.42 99.68 42.81
C THR A 264 45.68 101.01 42.77
N ILE A 265 45.69 101.72 43.89
CA ILE A 265 44.98 102.99 44.07
C ILE A 265 45.89 104.14 43.63
N ASN A 266 45.47 104.88 42.60
CA ASN A 266 46.14 106.11 42.17
C ASN A 266 45.44 107.29 42.82
N LEU A 267 46.18 108.08 43.61
CA LEU A 267 45.66 109.22 44.34
C LEU A 267 45.72 110.50 43.49
N GLU A 268 44.77 111.41 43.70
CA GLU A 268 44.80 112.78 43.19
C GLU A 268 45.62 113.64 44.16
N ILE A 269 46.89 113.86 43.84
CA ILE A 269 47.81 114.61 44.71
C ILE A 269 47.75 116.10 44.32
N PRO A 270 47.20 117.00 45.16
CA PRO A 270 47.42 118.43 44.98
C PRO A 270 48.88 118.74 45.33
N SER A 271 49.65 119.32 44.41
CA SER A 271 51.02 119.76 44.73
C SER A 271 51.12 121.27 44.63
N GLU A 272 51.21 121.95 45.78
CA GLU A 272 51.56 123.37 45.80
C GLU A 272 53.03 123.58 46.21
N THR A 273 53.72 122.56 46.75
CA THR A 273 55.17 122.64 47.07
C THR A 273 55.98 121.36 46.82
N MET A 274 57.28 121.50 46.50
CA MET A 274 58.24 120.39 46.30
C MET A 274 58.48 119.52 47.54
N GLN A 275 58.17 120.02 48.74
CA GLN A 275 58.24 119.23 49.99
C GLN A 275 57.03 118.30 50.16
N GLU A 276 55.85 118.68 49.69
CA GLU A 276 54.68 117.78 49.64
C GLU A 276 54.92 116.67 48.62
N TYR A 277 55.41 116.98 47.42
CA TYR A 277 55.71 115.97 46.40
C TYR A 277 56.64 114.85 46.91
N ARG A 278 57.70 115.18 47.67
CA ARG A 278 58.62 114.18 48.27
C ARG A 278 58.02 113.41 49.45
N ARG A 279 57.16 114.02 50.27
CA ARG A 279 56.38 113.31 51.30
C ARG A 279 55.41 112.31 50.65
N ASN A 280 54.91 112.65 49.47
CA ASN A 280 53.91 111.90 48.74
C ASN A 280 54.52 110.78 47.87
N GLN A 281 55.84 110.81 47.65
CA GLN A 281 56.57 109.78 46.90
C GLN A 281 56.72 108.45 47.68
N LYS A 282 56.59 108.47 49.02
CA LYS A 282 56.49 107.25 49.86
C LYS A 282 55.18 106.48 49.66
N TRP A 283 54.20 107.02 48.93
CA TRP A 283 52.85 106.46 48.85
C TRP A 283 52.66 105.37 47.79
N THR A 284 53.64 105.14 46.90
CA THR A 284 53.52 104.15 45.83
C THR A 284 53.60 102.70 46.29
N ASP A 285 54.08 102.42 47.52
CA ASP A 285 54.24 101.05 48.02
C ASP A 285 53.04 100.60 48.88
N GLU A 286 52.30 101.52 49.50
CA GLU A 286 51.16 101.23 50.40
C GLU A 286 49.78 101.37 49.73
N ASN A 287 49.75 101.78 48.46
CA ASN A 287 48.52 102.04 47.68
C ASN A 287 47.92 100.80 47.02
N LYS A 288 48.51 99.63 47.24
CA LYS A 288 48.00 98.34 46.78
C LYS A 288 47.15 97.67 47.84
N THR A 289 46.11 96.96 47.40
CA THR A 289 45.35 96.04 48.23
C THR A 289 44.88 94.86 47.37
N THR A 290 44.70 93.70 47.97
CA THR A 290 44.21 92.52 47.28
C THR A 290 42.85 92.11 47.81
N PHE A 291 41.89 91.90 46.91
CA PHE A 291 40.56 91.43 47.23
C PHE A 291 40.36 90.01 46.73
N THR A 292 40.07 89.08 47.63
CA THR A 292 39.72 87.71 47.25
C THR A 292 38.25 87.64 46.85
N SER A 293 37.93 86.78 45.89
CA SER A 293 36.56 86.50 45.47
C SER A 293 35.70 85.87 46.54
N MET A 294 34.39 86.02 46.39
CA MET A 294 33.39 85.42 47.23
C MET A 294 32.76 84.25 46.53
N LYS A 295 32.61 83.16 47.25
CA LYS A 295 31.82 82.04 46.81
C LYS A 295 30.32 82.41 46.86
N THR A 296 29.63 82.23 45.74
CA THR A 296 28.18 82.13 45.67
C THR A 296 27.80 80.81 45.03
N GLN A 297 26.54 80.42 45.16
CA GLN A 297 25.98 79.41 44.29
C GLN A 297 25.09 80.07 43.26
N LEU A 298 25.37 79.79 42.00
CA LEU A 298 24.51 80.08 40.88
C LEU A 298 24.31 78.75 40.15
N ASN A 299 23.06 78.33 39.97
CA ASN A 299 22.72 77.08 39.30
C ASN A 299 23.31 75.81 39.96
N GLY A 300 23.39 75.78 41.30
CA GLY A 300 23.84 74.60 42.07
C GLY A 300 25.35 74.33 42.05
N GLN A 301 26.14 75.17 41.38
CA GLN A 301 27.60 75.13 41.45
C GLN A 301 28.17 76.37 42.13
N ASP A 302 29.38 76.19 42.64
CA ASP A 302 30.16 77.23 43.28
C ASP A 302 30.73 78.16 42.21
N VAL A 303 30.20 79.38 42.14
CA VAL A 303 30.72 80.46 41.30
C VAL A 303 31.35 81.50 42.19
N TYR A 304 32.48 82.04 41.77
CA TYR A 304 33.20 83.04 42.53
C TYR A 304 32.94 84.41 41.93
N TYR A 305 32.70 85.41 42.79
CA TYR A 305 32.39 86.75 42.33
C TYR A 305 33.09 87.84 43.16
N ILE A 306 33.29 89.00 42.55
CA ILE A 306 33.67 90.24 43.24
C ILE A 306 32.86 91.41 42.67
N ARG A 307 32.46 92.31 43.57
CA ARG A 307 31.89 93.61 43.23
C ARG A 307 32.56 94.69 44.08
N PHE A 308 32.84 95.84 43.47
CA PHE A 308 33.43 96.98 44.14
C PHE A 308 32.49 98.19 44.17
N TYR A 309 32.49 98.95 45.27
CA TYR A 309 32.02 100.33 45.31
C TYR A 309 33.23 101.24 45.53
N PHE A 310 33.27 102.33 44.77
CA PHE A 310 34.36 103.27 44.81
C PHE A 310 33.87 104.61 45.35
N TYR A 311 34.48 105.05 46.44
CA TYR A 311 34.21 106.29 47.14
C TYR A 311 35.36 107.27 46.93
N LYS A 312 35.17 108.52 47.37
CA LYS A 312 36.15 109.60 47.31
C LYS A 312 37.53 109.19 47.77
N ASN A 313 37.60 108.54 48.91
CA ASN A 313 38.83 108.19 49.60
C ASN A 313 38.90 106.70 49.95
N LYS A 314 38.01 105.83 49.43
CA LYS A 314 38.05 104.39 49.72
C LYS A 314 37.51 103.54 48.58
N ILE A 315 38.03 102.33 48.46
CA ILE A 315 37.44 101.25 47.67
C ILE A 315 36.85 100.21 48.63
N GLU A 316 35.64 99.75 48.36
CA GLU A 316 34.95 98.75 49.16
C GLU A 316 34.56 97.55 48.30
N LYS A 317 34.88 96.35 48.75
CA LYS A 317 34.29 95.12 48.25
C LYS A 317 32.91 94.93 48.88
N ILE A 318 31.92 94.71 48.04
CA ILE A 318 30.51 94.64 48.43
C ILE A 318 29.94 93.25 48.19
N ASN A 319 29.07 92.80 49.09
CA ASN A 319 28.27 91.60 48.90
C ASN A 319 27.10 91.88 47.94
N ILE A 320 27.01 91.15 46.82
CA ILE A 320 25.92 91.33 45.84
C ILE A 320 24.51 91.03 46.38
N LYS A 321 24.37 90.23 47.46
CA LYS A 321 23.05 89.82 47.99
C LYS A 321 22.39 90.88 48.87
N ASN A 322 23.18 91.59 49.67
CA ASN A 322 22.67 92.53 50.69
C ASN A 322 23.38 93.89 50.69
N ASN A 323 24.27 94.14 49.71
CA ASN A 323 25.09 95.35 49.60
C ASN A 323 25.94 95.69 50.84
N ALA A 324 26.18 94.71 51.72
CA ALA A 324 27.04 94.93 52.88
C ALA A 324 28.50 95.15 52.45
N SER A 325 29.16 96.12 53.08
CA SER A 325 30.60 96.34 52.94
C SER A 325 31.36 95.22 53.64
N LEU A 326 32.24 94.53 52.92
CA LEU A 326 32.93 93.34 53.41
C LEU A 326 34.40 93.59 53.71
N HIS A 327 35.06 94.33 52.84
CA HIS A 327 36.45 94.71 52.98
C HIS A 327 36.65 96.05 52.30
N ASN A 328 37.31 96.99 52.95
CA ASN A 328 37.60 98.28 52.37
C ASN A 328 39.08 98.63 52.50
N LYS A 329 39.53 99.49 51.60
CA LYS A 329 40.84 100.13 51.66
C LYS A 329 40.63 101.62 51.48
N THR A 330 40.93 102.37 52.54
CA THR A 330 40.91 103.84 52.53
C THR A 330 42.27 104.35 52.04
N SER A 331 42.26 105.47 51.34
CA SER A 331 43.46 106.21 50.97
C SER A 331 44.14 106.78 52.22
N LEU A 332 45.47 106.86 52.17
CA LEU A 332 46.25 107.52 53.22
C LEU A 332 45.87 109.01 53.28
N ASN A 333 45.69 109.52 54.51
CA ASN A 333 45.32 110.91 54.81
C ASN A 333 44.01 111.40 54.14
N SER A 334 43.10 110.48 53.79
CA SER A 334 41.81 110.80 53.16
C SER A 334 41.92 111.55 51.83
N VAL A 335 43.03 111.38 51.12
CA VAL A 335 43.26 111.97 49.79
C VAL A 335 42.31 111.36 48.77
N ASN A 336 41.83 112.15 47.82
CA ASN A 336 40.94 111.66 46.77
C ASN A 336 41.61 110.58 45.93
N ILE A 337 40.87 109.52 45.61
CA ILE A 337 41.27 108.49 44.65
C ILE A 337 40.98 109.03 43.23
N ARG A 338 42.02 109.11 42.40
CA ARG A 338 41.92 109.49 40.99
C ARG A 338 41.51 108.33 40.10
N SER A 339 42.10 107.17 40.30
CA SER A 339 41.75 105.95 39.57
C SER A 339 42.15 104.73 40.36
N VAL A 340 41.50 103.60 40.07
CA VAL A 340 41.93 102.29 40.55
C VAL A 340 42.28 101.46 39.34
N LEU A 341 43.46 100.88 39.40
CA LEU A 341 43.92 99.88 38.45
C LEU A 341 43.68 98.51 39.06
N MET A 342 42.78 97.73 38.48
CA MET A 342 42.47 96.38 38.93
C MET A 342 43.19 95.35 38.05
N ASN A 343 43.80 94.36 38.70
CA ASN A 343 44.46 93.25 38.05
C ASN A 343 43.90 91.93 38.57
N PHE A 344 43.21 91.19 37.71
CA PHE A 344 42.59 89.90 38.05
C PHE A 344 43.59 88.77 37.81
N ASP A 345 43.75 87.86 38.76
CA ASP A 345 44.68 86.72 38.61
C ASP A 345 44.14 85.59 37.73
N HIS A 346 42.83 85.57 37.46
CA HIS A 346 42.14 84.63 36.59
C HIS A 346 41.25 85.35 35.58
N PRO A 347 40.86 84.68 34.47
CA PRO A 347 39.83 85.20 33.60
C PRO A 347 38.52 85.40 34.37
N VAL A 348 37.89 86.55 34.18
CA VAL A 348 36.60 86.87 34.77
C VAL A 348 35.63 87.38 33.71
N SER A 349 34.35 87.10 33.92
CA SER A 349 33.27 87.62 33.09
C SER A 349 32.50 88.71 33.82
N GLU A 350 32.10 89.75 33.11
CA GLU A 350 31.17 90.76 33.63
C GLU A 350 29.71 90.29 33.53
N THR A 351 29.46 89.21 32.78
CA THR A 351 28.15 88.57 32.68
C THR A 351 28.08 87.33 33.58
N PRO A 352 26.96 87.12 34.30
CA PRO A 352 26.77 85.87 35.01
C PRO A 352 26.71 84.70 34.01
N PRO A 353 27.04 83.47 34.44
CA PRO A 353 26.86 82.29 33.60
C PRO A 353 25.44 82.20 33.02
N PRO A 354 25.27 81.72 31.76
CA PRO A 354 24.01 81.67 31.06
C PRO A 354 22.93 81.07 31.95
N GLN A 355 21.91 81.87 32.20
CA GLN A 355 20.72 81.47 32.96
C GLN A 355 19.63 80.93 32.04
N ILE A 356 19.94 80.57 30.78
CA ILE A 356 18.94 80.34 29.73
C ILE A 356 17.88 79.32 30.18
N LEU A 357 16.80 79.89 30.71
CA LEU A 357 15.38 79.55 30.68
C LEU A 357 14.96 78.09 30.86
N ASN A 358 15.43 77.45 31.94
CA ASN A 358 14.65 76.53 32.79
C ASN A 358 15.54 76.03 33.96
N GLU A 359 14.92 75.84 35.13
CA GLU A 359 15.62 75.77 36.42
C GLU A 359 16.68 74.65 36.50
N ASN A 360 17.95 75.06 36.62
CA ASN A 360 19.17 74.26 36.81
C ASN A 360 19.83 73.67 35.55
N SER A 361 20.29 74.48 34.59
CA SER A 361 20.97 74.07 33.35
C SER A 361 22.04 72.97 33.49
N LEU A 362 22.89 73.00 34.53
CA LEU A 362 23.90 71.96 34.80
C LEU A 362 23.32 70.70 35.49
N GLN A 363 22.39 70.85 36.43
CA GLN A 363 21.69 69.70 37.04
C GLN A 363 20.78 69.00 36.03
N PHE A 364 20.16 69.77 35.14
CA PHE A 364 19.37 69.31 34.01
C PHE A 364 20.25 68.55 33.02
N LEU A 365 21.44 69.08 32.70
CA LEU A 365 22.46 68.35 31.93
C LEU A 365 22.87 67.02 32.59
N GLU A 366 23.13 67.00 33.90
CA GLU A 366 23.44 65.76 34.63
C GLU A 366 22.26 64.79 34.67
N ASN A 367 21.03 65.29 34.81
CA ASN A 367 19.83 64.46 34.71
C ASN A 367 19.68 63.86 33.31
N LYS A 368 19.91 64.65 32.25
CA LYS A 368 19.91 64.18 30.85
C LYS A 368 20.99 63.13 30.59
N LYS A 369 22.19 63.28 31.18
CA LYS A 369 23.23 62.23 31.12
C LYS A 369 22.79 60.93 31.82
N LYS A 370 22.09 61.03 32.96
CA LYS A 370 21.51 59.85 33.64
C LYS A 370 20.39 59.20 32.82
N GLU A 371 19.51 60.00 32.23
CA GLU A 371 18.48 59.54 31.29
C GLU A 371 19.13 58.81 30.11
N LEU A 372 20.18 59.40 29.49
CA LEU A 372 20.93 58.79 28.39
C LEU A 372 21.56 57.46 28.78
N LYS A 373 22.15 57.37 29.98
CA LYS A 373 22.72 56.12 30.50
C LYS A 373 21.65 55.05 30.67
N THR A 374 20.49 55.42 31.22
CA THR A 374 19.34 54.51 31.40
C THR A 374 18.81 54.02 30.06
N LEU A 375 18.61 54.94 29.11
CA LEU A 375 18.21 54.64 27.73
C LEU A 375 19.20 53.70 27.05
N SER A 376 20.51 53.92 27.23
CA SER A 376 21.54 53.07 26.64
C SER A 376 21.51 51.64 27.20
N THR A 377 21.24 51.47 28.50
CA THR A 377 21.04 50.13 29.09
C THR A 377 19.77 49.45 28.55
N GLN A 378 18.66 50.18 28.44
CA GLN A 378 17.43 49.65 27.85
C GLN A 378 17.64 49.23 26.39
N LEU A 379 18.33 50.05 25.60
CA LEU A 379 18.61 49.79 24.18
C LEU A 379 19.45 48.52 24.00
N GLU A 380 20.42 48.28 24.89
CA GLU A 380 21.21 47.05 24.86
C GLU A 380 20.36 45.82 25.23
N THR A 381 19.50 45.95 26.23
CA THR A 381 18.56 44.87 26.62
C THR A 381 17.62 44.50 25.46
N VAL A 382 17.08 45.49 24.75
CA VAL A 382 16.18 45.27 23.61
C VAL A 382 16.92 44.66 22.42
N LYS A 383 18.19 45.02 22.18
CA LYS A 383 19.02 44.36 21.15
C LYS A 383 19.30 42.90 21.47
N GLU A 384 19.59 42.57 22.73
CA GLU A 384 19.78 41.19 23.16
C GLU A 384 18.51 40.37 22.93
N ALA A 385 17.35 40.90 23.30
CA ALA A 385 16.06 40.27 23.05
C ALA A 385 15.78 40.06 21.54
N LEU A 386 16.14 41.04 20.69
CA LEU A 386 16.03 40.92 19.24
C LEU A 386 16.90 39.77 18.71
N ASN A 387 18.18 39.73 19.10
CA ASN A 387 19.11 38.68 18.67
C ASN A 387 18.61 37.29 19.08
N GLN A 388 18.15 37.15 20.32
CA GLN A 388 17.59 35.88 20.81
C GLN A 388 16.37 35.46 20.00
N THR A 389 15.43 36.37 19.73
CA THR A 389 14.23 36.07 18.93
C THR A 389 14.60 35.67 17.50
N GLN A 390 15.63 36.31 16.92
CA GLN A 390 16.15 35.99 15.59
C GLN A 390 16.80 34.60 15.55
N GLU A 391 17.57 34.21 16.58
CA GLU A 391 18.17 32.88 16.71
C GLU A 391 17.10 31.79 16.82
N GLU A 392 16.08 32.02 17.65
CA GLU A 392 14.93 31.12 17.80
C GLU A 392 14.17 30.96 16.46
N MET A 393 13.98 32.05 15.70
CA MET A 393 13.37 31.99 14.37
C MET A 393 14.22 31.19 13.39
N ASN A 394 15.54 31.38 13.39
CA ASN A 394 16.45 30.62 12.53
C ASN A 394 16.46 29.11 12.86
N ALA A 395 16.35 28.76 14.14
CA ALA A 395 16.24 27.36 14.58
C ALA A 395 14.94 26.70 14.07
N LEU A 396 13.83 27.44 14.01
CA LEU A 396 12.57 26.96 13.41
C LEU A 396 12.69 26.76 11.90
N ILE A 397 13.35 27.68 11.18
CA ILE A 397 13.58 27.58 9.72
C ILE A 397 14.41 26.33 9.37
N GLN A 398 15.39 25.95 10.19
CA GLN A 398 16.17 24.74 9.95
C GLN A 398 15.36 23.44 10.06
N GLN A 399 14.20 23.47 10.73
CA GLN A 399 13.31 22.31 10.87
C GLN A 399 12.34 22.16 9.69
N THR A 400 12.28 23.12 8.77
CA THR A 400 11.37 23.09 7.62
C THR A 400 12.10 22.63 6.36
N THR A 401 12.31 21.32 6.21
CA THR A 401 12.57 20.72 4.89
C THR A 401 11.33 19.92 4.47
N PRO A 402 10.63 20.31 3.40
CA PRO A 402 9.53 19.51 2.87
C PRO A 402 10.08 18.21 2.28
N ASP A 403 9.54 17.07 2.70
CA ASP A 403 9.82 15.78 2.08
C ASP A 403 8.52 15.18 1.52
N ASN A 404 8.38 15.22 0.20
CA ASN A 404 7.22 14.67 -0.52
C ASN A 404 7.42 13.20 -0.90
N SER A 405 8.48 12.54 -0.42
CA SER A 405 8.78 11.13 -0.74
C SER A 405 7.68 10.18 -0.26
N LEU A 406 7.08 10.46 0.90
CA LEU A 406 6.03 9.62 1.50
C LEU A 406 4.74 9.63 0.67
N GLU A 407 4.35 10.78 0.10
CA GLU A 407 3.16 10.87 -0.76
C GLU A 407 3.29 9.97 -2.00
N LEU A 408 4.47 9.99 -2.62
CA LEU A 408 4.78 9.16 -3.79
C LEU A 408 4.82 7.67 -3.42
N GLU A 409 5.36 7.35 -2.25
CA GLU A 409 5.38 5.97 -1.75
C GLU A 409 3.96 5.43 -1.53
N VAL A 410 3.07 6.23 -0.94
CA VAL A 410 1.64 5.87 -0.79
C VAL A 410 1.00 5.62 -2.14
N GLN A 411 1.18 6.51 -3.13
CA GLN A 411 0.62 6.33 -4.47
C GLN A 411 1.13 5.05 -5.16
N ASN A 412 2.41 4.73 -5.01
CA ASN A 412 2.99 3.51 -5.55
C ASN A 412 2.39 2.25 -4.91
N LYS A 413 2.21 2.24 -3.58
CA LYS A 413 1.59 1.12 -2.86
C LYS A 413 0.12 0.96 -3.25
N GLU A 414 -0.65 2.06 -3.33
CA GLU A 414 -2.06 2.02 -3.77
C GLU A 414 -2.22 1.46 -5.18
N LYS A 415 -1.31 1.84 -6.10
CA LYS A 415 -1.28 1.27 -7.44
C LYS A 415 -1.01 -0.24 -7.40
N HIS A 416 0.00 -0.67 -6.63
CA HIS A 416 0.34 -2.08 -6.52
C HIS A 416 -0.80 -2.92 -5.92
N ILE A 417 -1.48 -2.42 -4.88
CA ILE A 417 -2.68 -3.04 -4.31
C ILE A 417 -3.76 -3.23 -5.39
N LYS A 418 -3.99 -2.21 -6.22
CA LYS A 418 -4.99 -2.26 -7.29
C LYS A 418 -4.65 -3.33 -8.34
N ASP A 419 -3.38 -3.42 -8.72
CA ASP A 419 -2.90 -4.40 -9.70
C ASP A 419 -3.06 -5.84 -9.14
N LEU A 420 -2.67 -6.08 -7.88
CA LEU A 420 -2.85 -7.38 -7.21
C LEU A 420 -4.32 -7.79 -7.10
N LYS A 421 -5.22 -6.86 -6.74
CA LYS A 421 -6.67 -7.14 -6.67
C LYS A 421 -7.22 -7.57 -8.02
N LYS A 422 -6.78 -6.92 -9.11
CA LYS A 422 -7.18 -7.29 -10.47
C LYS A 422 -6.71 -8.70 -10.84
N GLU A 423 -5.45 -9.04 -10.56
CA GLU A 423 -4.93 -10.40 -10.83
C GLU A 423 -5.69 -11.46 -10.01
N MET A 424 -6.03 -11.14 -8.76
CA MET A 424 -6.83 -12.02 -7.90
C MET A 424 -8.26 -12.24 -8.44
N ASP A 425 -8.90 -11.22 -9.00
CA ASP A 425 -10.21 -11.35 -9.65
C ASP A 425 -10.13 -12.28 -10.88
N GLU A 426 -9.06 -12.16 -11.69
CA GLU A 426 -8.82 -13.05 -12.83
C GLU A 426 -8.58 -14.51 -12.40
N LEU A 427 -7.85 -14.72 -11.30
CA LEU A 427 -7.64 -16.04 -10.71
C LEU A 427 -8.95 -16.63 -10.15
N THR A 428 -9.80 -15.80 -9.52
CA THR A 428 -11.10 -16.22 -8.98
C THR A 428 -12.03 -16.70 -10.11
N LEU A 429 -12.03 -16.01 -11.25
CA LEU A 429 -12.76 -16.47 -12.45
C LEU A 429 -12.24 -17.82 -12.98
N LYS A 430 -10.91 -18.01 -13.01
CA LYS A 430 -10.30 -19.29 -13.40
C LYS A 430 -10.66 -20.41 -12.41
N GLU A 431 -10.64 -20.11 -11.11
CA GLU A 431 -11.03 -21.04 -10.05
C GLU A 431 -12.46 -21.58 -10.29
N GLN A 432 -13.42 -20.67 -10.50
CA GLN A 432 -14.82 -21.02 -10.81
C GLN A 432 -14.94 -21.85 -12.10
N GLY A 433 -14.14 -21.53 -13.12
CA GLY A 433 -14.05 -22.30 -14.35
C GLY A 433 -13.63 -23.75 -14.10
N PHE A 434 -12.54 -23.96 -13.35
CA PHE A 434 -12.08 -25.31 -13.00
C PHE A 434 -13.05 -26.07 -12.11
N GLN A 435 -13.68 -25.42 -11.12
CA GLN A 435 -14.72 -26.05 -10.30
C GLN A 435 -15.89 -26.55 -11.15
N THR A 436 -16.29 -25.78 -12.16
CA THR A 436 -17.35 -26.17 -13.10
C THR A 436 -16.92 -27.35 -13.96
N GLN A 437 -15.71 -27.32 -14.51
CA GLN A 437 -15.17 -28.42 -15.31
C GLN A 437 -15.05 -29.72 -14.52
N ILE A 438 -14.60 -29.67 -13.25
CA ILE A 438 -14.54 -30.83 -12.37
C ILE A 438 -15.93 -31.45 -12.20
N LYS A 439 -16.95 -30.65 -11.89
CA LYS A 439 -18.34 -31.13 -11.76
C LYS A 439 -18.85 -31.75 -13.06
N SER A 440 -18.54 -31.15 -14.22
CA SER A 440 -18.91 -31.71 -15.52
C SER A 440 -18.27 -33.09 -15.76
N LEU A 441 -16.98 -33.25 -15.41
CA LEU A 441 -16.28 -34.54 -15.53
C LEU A 441 -16.85 -35.61 -14.59
N GLU A 442 -17.30 -35.23 -13.39
CA GLU A 442 -17.98 -36.16 -12.48
C GLU A 442 -19.30 -36.66 -13.05
N ILE A 443 -20.11 -35.76 -13.61
CA ILE A 443 -21.38 -36.10 -14.28
C ILE A 443 -21.12 -36.96 -15.52
N GLU A 444 -20.13 -36.62 -16.33
CA GLU A 444 -19.74 -37.39 -17.52
C GLU A 444 -19.35 -38.82 -17.14
N ASN A 445 -18.56 -39.01 -16.08
CA ASN A 445 -18.17 -40.34 -15.61
C ASN A 445 -19.39 -41.16 -15.13
N GLN A 446 -20.34 -40.53 -14.44
CA GLN A 446 -21.61 -41.18 -14.06
C GLN A 446 -22.46 -41.59 -15.27
N ASN A 447 -22.53 -40.73 -16.28
CA ASN A 447 -23.25 -41.01 -17.52
C ASN A 447 -22.58 -42.13 -18.32
N LEU A 448 -21.25 -42.13 -18.42
CA LEU A 448 -20.47 -43.21 -19.05
C LEU A 448 -20.77 -44.54 -18.35
N LYS A 449 -20.67 -44.59 -17.01
CA LYS A 449 -20.98 -45.80 -16.26
C LYS A 449 -22.39 -46.31 -16.55
N THR A 450 -23.38 -45.41 -16.53
CA THR A 450 -24.79 -45.78 -16.79
C THR A 450 -24.99 -46.32 -18.21
N LYS A 451 -24.37 -45.70 -19.21
CA LYS A 451 -24.45 -46.12 -20.61
C LYS A 451 -23.84 -47.50 -20.81
N TYR A 452 -22.58 -47.68 -20.39
CA TYR A 452 -21.90 -48.97 -20.56
C TYR A 452 -22.53 -50.08 -19.72
N ASP A 453 -23.05 -49.79 -18.52
CA ASP A 453 -23.81 -50.76 -17.72
C ASP A 453 -25.07 -51.24 -18.46
N HIS A 454 -25.71 -50.37 -19.26
CA HIS A 454 -26.85 -50.73 -20.09
C HIS A 454 -26.43 -51.58 -21.29
N ASP A 455 -25.44 -51.12 -22.05
CA ASP A 455 -24.95 -51.80 -23.25
C ASP A 455 -24.40 -53.20 -22.90
N LEU A 456 -23.63 -53.32 -21.81
CA LEU A 456 -23.12 -54.60 -21.32
C LEU A 456 -24.24 -55.57 -20.93
N LYS A 457 -25.30 -55.09 -20.26
CA LYS A 457 -26.46 -55.93 -19.90
C LYS A 457 -27.17 -56.47 -21.14
N GLN A 458 -27.30 -55.65 -22.18
CA GLN A 458 -27.92 -56.07 -23.43
C GLN A 458 -27.09 -57.17 -24.12
N VAL A 459 -25.77 -56.96 -24.23
CA VAL A 459 -24.87 -57.96 -24.85
C VAL A 459 -24.83 -59.26 -24.03
N ILE A 460 -24.79 -59.18 -22.70
CA ILE A 460 -24.81 -60.37 -21.83
C ILE A 460 -26.13 -61.13 -22.00
N HIS A 461 -27.26 -60.42 -22.06
CA HIS A 461 -28.55 -61.07 -22.26
C HIS A 461 -28.64 -61.80 -23.61
N GLU A 462 -28.22 -61.15 -24.70
CA GLU A 462 -28.18 -61.75 -26.04
C GLU A 462 -27.22 -62.95 -26.10
N LEU A 463 -26.08 -62.87 -25.40
CA LEU A 463 -25.13 -63.96 -25.26
C LEU A 463 -25.73 -65.16 -24.51
N GLU A 464 -26.43 -64.92 -23.40
CA GLU A 464 -27.09 -65.97 -22.63
C GLU A 464 -28.22 -66.65 -23.42
N GLU A 465 -29.03 -65.88 -24.13
CA GLU A 465 -30.08 -66.42 -25.01
C GLU A 465 -29.48 -67.25 -26.15
N THR A 466 -28.45 -66.73 -26.83
CA THR A 466 -27.76 -67.44 -27.91
C THR A 466 -27.12 -68.74 -27.42
N LYS A 467 -26.46 -68.74 -26.24
CA LYS A 467 -25.90 -69.94 -25.63
C LYS A 467 -26.97 -70.98 -25.32
N LYS A 468 -28.14 -70.54 -24.84
CA LYS A 468 -29.27 -71.43 -24.56
C LYS A 468 -29.84 -72.05 -25.84
N GLU A 469 -29.99 -71.27 -26.91
CA GLU A 469 -30.43 -71.77 -28.21
C GLU A 469 -29.42 -72.75 -28.80
N ASN A 470 -28.12 -72.46 -28.70
CA ASN A 470 -27.06 -73.36 -29.15
C ASN A 470 -27.11 -74.71 -28.42
N ALA A 471 -27.24 -74.68 -27.08
CA ALA A 471 -27.37 -75.88 -26.25
C ALA A 471 -28.67 -76.68 -26.48
N GLN A 472 -29.67 -76.12 -27.19
CA GLN A 472 -30.87 -76.87 -27.63
C GLN A 472 -30.69 -77.53 -29.00
N LEU A 473 -29.76 -77.01 -29.81
CA LEU A 473 -29.40 -77.58 -31.10
C LEU A 473 -28.44 -78.77 -30.96
N GLU A 474 -27.56 -78.72 -29.96
CA GLU A 474 -26.75 -79.85 -29.48
C GLU A 474 -27.62 -80.98 -28.90
#